data_AF-A0A061SBU0-F1
#
_entry.id   AF-A0A061SBU0-F1
#
_cell.length_a   1.000
_cell.length_b   1.000
_cell.length_c   1.000
_cell.angle_alpha   90.00
_cell.angle_beta   90.00
_cell.angle_gamma   90.00
#
_symmetry.space_group_name_H-M   'P 1'
#
loop_
_entity.id
_entity.type
_entity.pdbx_description
1 polymer ?
#
loop_
_entity_poly.entity_id
_entity_poly.type
_entity_poly.pdbx_seq_one_letter_code
_entity_poly.pdbx_strand_id
1 'polypeptide(L)'
;SDLEALMVSLEEKVYLTSEKSQRVFEVHHTEKKTVPAPFNLTEPKPKPPPPDPEIPQAPKPKPPPPRLEGPTREELKLEAAKTQNRKHIETKYSDPKDRIRLKVLERPSNIDSVREELAAKEEAEKKAFEERVKAKKAPKAPTAQVKLNAAAILREDALYKRKQEQEAEAIQRYEQDLRDDTEFSRWKAKMLAADEAELQAEIDRRRKEMAASAAAAIHAREAKVEENLESGRRQKEERAMLEKKRQRELDLLVEMKQQRRNEVQADREKVKEAHDKILQGRKVRAHGIRQDEAKHSKQLAEEKSREKQRKMDIIRQLRALEKVPREKVTEFDPTWTPGRGLSCEMSLSELKERLAMAKRQQQEEQETRQRWIEQCRQEKEAKLATKAEHLSQIRKVAAAQANSRKLQAKQVQMKAAEDARKHNEDSVLKLDEKLQAKRARIAAEKARIAAEEKRVKFEQMQLAAGASAVEEKRFGELRKGAMREAKVSQTQKLRRQEILFKTKEKEVRIQKDNQKATQKNKRDFLKAYDEKVSQLTLQERNRVEIELQAKRDLVTSQRAFESHLIAEQHEKTWKPGDRSKSGYKTISERLEEQAEQLMANCEI
;
A
#
# COMPACT_ATOMS: atom_id res chain seq x y z
N SER A 1 -29.47 -67.18 -31.81
CA SER A 1 -29.78 -65.77 -31.55
C SER A 1 -28.51 -64.92 -31.54
N ASP A 2 -27.82 -64.80 -30.40
CA ASP A 2 -26.83 -63.72 -30.19
C ASP A 2 -25.55 -63.88 -31.04
N LEU A 3 -25.19 -65.11 -31.38
CA LEU A 3 -24.06 -65.41 -32.27
C LEU A 3 -24.36 -65.07 -33.74
N GLU A 4 -25.61 -65.21 -34.18
CA GLU A 4 -26.05 -64.84 -35.54
C GLU A 4 -26.11 -63.31 -35.67
N ALA A 5 -26.59 -62.61 -34.65
CA ALA A 5 -26.56 -61.14 -34.61
C ALA A 5 -25.12 -60.58 -34.70
N LEU A 6 -24.14 -61.27 -34.10
CA LEU A 6 -22.73 -60.88 -34.19
C LEU A 6 -22.15 -61.13 -35.60
N MET A 7 -22.51 -62.25 -36.25
CA MET A 7 -22.11 -62.56 -37.63
C MET A 7 -22.64 -61.52 -38.62
N VAL A 8 -23.95 -61.21 -38.59
CA VAL A 8 -24.55 -60.19 -39.46
C VAL A 8 -23.90 -58.82 -39.25
N SER A 9 -23.60 -58.45 -38.00
CA SER A 9 -22.92 -57.17 -37.69
C SER A 9 -21.45 -57.11 -38.16
N LEU A 10 -20.83 -58.24 -38.46
CA LEU A 10 -19.49 -58.31 -39.06
C LEU A 10 -19.58 -58.29 -40.60
N GLU A 11 -20.54 -59.03 -41.18
CA GLU A 11 -20.77 -59.05 -42.63
C GLU A 11 -21.10 -57.66 -43.18
N GLU A 12 -22.02 -56.91 -42.55
CA GLU A 12 -22.33 -55.52 -42.95
C GLU A 12 -21.08 -54.61 -42.97
N LYS A 13 -20.19 -54.74 -41.98
CA LYS A 13 -18.98 -53.91 -41.87
C LYS A 13 -17.92 -54.26 -42.93
N VAL A 14 -17.86 -55.51 -43.36
CA VAL A 14 -16.98 -55.95 -44.45
C VAL A 14 -17.54 -55.52 -45.81
N TYR A 15 -18.86 -55.62 -46.03
CA TYR A 15 -19.48 -55.15 -47.27
C TYR A 15 -19.37 -53.62 -47.45
N LEU A 16 -19.66 -52.83 -46.41
CA LEU A 16 -19.56 -51.35 -46.44
C LEU A 16 -18.12 -50.81 -46.57
N THR A 17 -17.10 -51.65 -46.41
CA THR A 17 -15.70 -51.31 -46.70
C THR A 17 -15.24 -51.77 -48.08
N SER A 18 -15.86 -52.82 -48.65
CA SER A 18 -15.62 -53.29 -50.02
C SER A 18 -16.12 -52.30 -51.09
N GLU A 19 -17.38 -51.85 -50.99
CA GLU A 19 -18.03 -51.02 -52.02
C GLU A 19 -17.33 -49.68 -52.29
N LYS A 20 -16.58 -49.15 -51.31
CA LYS A 20 -15.82 -47.89 -51.46
C LYS A 20 -14.53 -48.04 -52.25
N SER A 21 -14.05 -49.27 -52.51
CA SER A 21 -12.89 -49.54 -53.36
C SER A 21 -13.25 -49.95 -54.79
N GLN A 22 -14.53 -50.14 -55.13
CA GLN A 22 -14.96 -50.63 -56.45
C GLN A 22 -15.93 -49.70 -57.19
N ARG A 23 -15.62 -48.39 -57.23
CA ARG A 23 -16.14 -47.51 -58.30
C ARG A 23 -15.24 -47.55 -59.53
N VAL A 24 -15.38 -48.62 -60.30
CA VAL A 24 -14.84 -48.72 -61.66
C VAL A 24 -15.56 -47.68 -62.53
N PHE A 25 -14.82 -46.70 -63.05
CA PHE A 25 -15.29 -45.79 -64.09
C PHE A 25 -14.80 -46.29 -65.45
N GLU A 26 -15.61 -47.12 -66.11
CA GLU A 26 -15.40 -47.40 -67.54
C GLU A 26 -15.75 -46.13 -68.34
N VAL A 27 -14.77 -45.59 -69.06
CA VAL A 27 -14.96 -44.48 -70.00
C VAL A 27 -14.22 -44.84 -71.28
N HIS A 28 -14.93 -44.78 -72.42
CA HIS A 28 -14.47 -45.32 -73.70
C HIS A 28 -13.13 -44.74 -74.16
N HIS A 29 -12.24 -45.63 -74.59
CA HIS A 29 -10.98 -45.25 -75.23
C HIS A 29 -11.26 -44.58 -76.58
N THR A 30 -10.82 -43.32 -76.72
CA THR A 30 -10.67 -42.63 -78.00
C THR A 30 -9.26 -42.08 -78.08
N GLU A 31 -8.55 -42.36 -79.18
CA GLU A 31 -7.11 -42.13 -79.28
C GLU A 31 -6.76 -40.64 -79.31
N LYS A 32 -6.38 -40.08 -78.15
CA LYS A 32 -5.81 -38.73 -78.05
C LYS A 32 -4.29 -38.82 -78.16
N LYS A 33 -3.75 -38.42 -79.31
CA LYS A 33 -2.30 -38.35 -79.56
C LYS A 33 -1.61 -37.50 -78.49
N THR A 34 -0.57 -38.06 -77.87
CA THR A 34 0.21 -37.39 -76.84
C THR A 34 1.02 -36.23 -77.44
N VAL A 35 0.83 -35.02 -76.92
CA VAL A 35 1.70 -33.86 -77.18
C VAL A 35 2.58 -33.65 -75.94
N PRO A 36 3.92 -33.52 -76.09
CA PRO A 36 4.79 -33.30 -74.95
C PRO A 36 4.61 -31.89 -74.38
N ALA A 37 4.21 -31.80 -73.11
CA ALA A 37 4.23 -30.55 -72.37
C ALA A 37 5.69 -30.16 -72.01
N PRO A 38 6.07 -28.86 -72.08
CA PRO A 38 7.38 -28.41 -71.62
C PRO A 38 7.53 -28.60 -70.10
N PHE A 39 8.75 -28.85 -69.65
CA PHE A 39 9.04 -29.02 -68.22
C PHE A 39 9.21 -27.66 -67.53
N ASN A 40 8.49 -27.46 -66.42
CA ASN A 40 8.66 -26.27 -65.59
C ASN A 40 10.01 -26.34 -64.86
N LEU A 41 10.97 -25.47 -65.22
CA LEU A 41 12.18 -25.28 -64.42
C LEU A 41 11.79 -24.68 -63.07
N THR A 42 11.86 -25.49 -62.01
CA THR A 42 11.61 -25.02 -60.65
C THR A 42 12.73 -24.11 -60.18
N GLU A 43 12.47 -22.79 -60.13
CA GLU A 43 13.36 -21.87 -59.44
C GLU A 43 13.58 -22.32 -57.98
N PRO A 44 14.82 -22.36 -57.49
CA PRO A 44 15.09 -22.73 -56.11
C PRO A 44 14.48 -21.70 -55.18
N LYS A 45 13.68 -22.14 -54.21
CA LYS A 45 13.07 -21.24 -53.22
C LYS A 45 14.14 -20.36 -52.60
N PRO A 46 13.98 -19.01 -52.59
CA PRO A 46 14.97 -18.13 -52.00
C PRO A 46 15.22 -18.53 -50.55
N LYS A 47 16.48 -18.52 -50.13
CA LYS A 47 16.82 -18.77 -48.72
C LYS A 47 16.04 -17.76 -47.87
N PRO A 48 15.40 -18.18 -46.76
CA PRO A 48 14.88 -17.22 -45.80
C PRO A 48 16.04 -16.33 -45.33
N PRO A 49 15.78 -15.04 -45.03
CA PRO A 49 16.79 -14.22 -44.37
C PRO A 49 17.22 -14.91 -43.05
N PRO A 50 18.46 -14.66 -42.57
CA PRO A 50 18.81 -15.06 -41.22
C PRO A 50 17.77 -14.47 -40.25
N PRO A 51 17.36 -15.20 -39.18
CA PRO A 51 16.47 -14.63 -38.18
C PRO A 51 17.10 -13.38 -37.60
N ASP A 52 16.30 -12.33 -37.41
CA ASP A 52 16.76 -11.11 -36.76
C ASP A 52 17.42 -11.47 -35.42
N PRO A 53 18.57 -10.85 -35.07
CA PRO A 53 19.25 -11.17 -33.82
C PRO A 53 18.30 -10.89 -32.65
N GLU A 54 18.02 -11.90 -31.83
CA GLU A 54 17.14 -11.76 -30.68
C GLU A 54 17.63 -10.59 -29.82
N ILE A 55 16.87 -9.50 -29.82
CA ILE A 55 17.15 -8.34 -28.97
C ILE A 55 17.13 -8.88 -27.54
N PRO A 56 18.27 -8.85 -26.80
CA PRO A 56 18.36 -9.51 -25.52
C PRO A 56 17.30 -8.93 -24.58
N GLN A 57 16.35 -9.76 -24.16
CA GLN A 57 15.17 -9.30 -23.42
C GLN A 57 15.65 -8.49 -22.21
N ALA A 58 15.30 -7.19 -22.19
CA ALA A 58 15.79 -6.27 -21.18
C ALA A 58 15.50 -6.87 -19.78
N PRO A 59 16.51 -6.97 -18.90
CA PRO A 59 16.36 -7.69 -17.64
C PRO A 59 15.21 -7.09 -16.85
N LYS A 60 14.17 -7.91 -16.60
CA LYS A 60 12.93 -7.47 -15.95
C LYS A 60 13.28 -6.65 -14.71
N PRO A 61 12.85 -5.38 -14.59
CA PRO A 61 13.20 -4.56 -13.46
C PRO A 61 12.87 -5.28 -12.16
N LYS A 62 13.81 -5.31 -11.22
CA LYS A 62 13.49 -5.70 -9.85
C LYS A 62 12.33 -4.82 -9.40
N PRO A 63 11.30 -5.36 -8.72
CA PRO A 63 10.19 -4.54 -8.25
C PRO A 63 10.76 -3.38 -7.42
N PRO A 64 10.27 -2.14 -7.62
CA PRO A 64 10.81 -0.99 -6.91
C PRO A 64 10.76 -1.25 -5.41
N PRO A 65 11.79 -0.84 -4.63
CA PRO A 65 11.76 -1.02 -3.19
C PRO A 65 10.49 -0.35 -2.63
N PRO A 66 9.84 -0.96 -1.62
CA PRO A 66 8.63 -0.40 -1.04
C PRO A 66 8.89 1.04 -0.60
N ARG A 67 7.98 1.95 -0.94
CA ARG A 67 8.11 3.38 -0.59
C ARG A 67 8.28 3.51 0.92
N LEU A 68 9.44 4.01 1.34
CA LEU A 68 9.63 4.51 2.69
C LEU A 68 8.79 5.77 2.84
N GLU A 69 7.82 5.77 3.76
CA GLU A 69 6.99 6.94 4.03
C GLU A 69 7.74 7.94 4.91
N GLY A 70 8.46 8.85 4.26
CA GLY A 70 9.16 9.96 4.89
C GLY A 70 10.31 10.49 4.03
N PRO A 71 10.75 11.74 4.24
CA PRO A 71 11.91 12.29 3.54
C PRO A 71 13.19 11.52 3.94
N THR A 72 14.00 11.21 2.94
CA THR A 72 15.25 10.46 3.09
C THR A 72 16.23 11.22 3.99
N ARG A 73 17.12 10.50 4.69
CA ARG A 73 18.17 11.12 5.54
C ARG A 73 19.05 12.12 4.76
N GLU A 74 19.15 11.98 3.45
CA GLU A 74 19.87 12.91 2.56
C GLU A 74 19.02 14.13 2.19
N GLU A 75 17.72 13.94 1.92
CA GLU A 75 16.77 15.04 1.67
C GLU A 75 16.63 15.94 2.90
N LEU A 76 16.56 15.37 4.11
CA LEU A 76 16.58 16.12 5.37
C LEU A 76 17.86 16.93 5.57
N LYS A 77 19.03 16.37 5.22
CA LYS A 77 20.30 17.13 5.20
C LYS A 77 20.27 18.26 4.17
N LEU A 78 19.65 18.01 3.02
CA LEU A 78 19.61 18.96 1.90
C LEU A 78 18.59 20.09 2.15
N GLU A 79 17.51 19.85 2.88
CA GLU A 79 16.66 20.89 3.45
C GLU A 79 17.36 21.68 4.58
N ALA A 80 18.10 21.01 5.48
CA ALA A 80 18.90 21.70 6.48
C ALA A 80 19.95 22.62 5.83
N ALA A 81 20.64 22.16 4.78
CA ALA A 81 21.57 22.97 4.00
C ALA A 81 20.87 24.12 3.26
N LYS A 82 19.71 23.88 2.63
CA LYS A 82 18.89 24.93 1.98
C LYS A 82 18.43 26.00 2.96
N THR A 83 17.95 25.61 4.15
CA THR A 83 17.48 26.56 5.17
C THR A 83 18.63 27.31 5.84
N GLN A 84 19.80 26.70 6.03
CA GLN A 84 21.02 27.39 6.45
C GLN A 84 21.51 28.38 5.39
N ASN A 85 21.61 27.98 4.12
CA ASN A 85 22.00 28.86 3.02
C ASN A 85 21.01 30.02 2.85
N ARG A 86 19.70 29.75 2.97
CA ARG A 86 18.66 30.79 2.95
C ARG A 86 18.86 31.79 4.10
N LYS A 87 19.02 31.33 5.34
CA LYS A 87 19.29 32.21 6.49
C LYS A 87 20.58 33.01 6.30
N HIS A 88 21.63 32.40 5.75
CA HIS A 88 22.90 33.08 5.48
C HIS A 88 22.74 34.19 4.42
N ILE A 89 21.99 33.94 3.34
CA ILE A 89 21.62 34.94 2.33
C ILE A 89 20.75 36.05 2.96
N GLU A 90 19.74 35.68 3.76
CA GLU A 90 18.87 36.65 4.46
C GLU A 90 19.69 37.53 5.42
N THR A 91 20.68 37.00 6.14
CA THR A 91 21.61 37.83 6.94
C THR A 91 22.53 38.70 6.07
N LYS A 92 23.08 38.15 4.97
CA LYS A 92 24.05 38.83 4.09
C LYS A 92 23.44 40.01 3.33
N TYR A 93 22.13 39.98 3.07
CA TYR A 93 21.40 41.08 2.43
C TYR A 93 20.37 41.74 3.36
N SER A 94 20.53 41.56 4.69
CA SER A 94 19.72 42.23 5.70
C SER A 94 20.03 43.74 5.77
N ASP A 95 21.29 44.11 5.57
CA ASP A 95 21.71 45.50 5.66
C ASP A 95 21.22 46.33 4.45
N PRO A 96 20.53 47.47 4.66
CA PRO A 96 19.96 48.27 3.58
C PRO A 96 21.00 49.01 2.71
N LYS A 97 22.30 48.85 3.02
CA LYS A 97 23.43 49.30 2.20
C LYS A 97 23.75 48.33 1.06
N ASP A 98 23.60 47.03 1.29
CA ASP A 98 23.96 45.96 0.34
C ASP A 98 22.81 45.58 -0.61
N ARG A 99 21.65 46.23 -0.46
CA ARG A 99 20.58 46.20 -1.47
C ARG A 99 21.04 46.96 -2.71
N ILE A 100 21.32 46.22 -3.78
CA ILE A 100 21.73 46.76 -5.09
C ILE A 100 20.67 47.73 -5.62
N ARG A 101 20.94 49.03 -5.51
CA ARG A 101 20.11 50.09 -6.12
C ARG A 101 20.41 50.13 -7.61
N LEU A 102 19.51 49.56 -8.41
CA LEU A 102 19.60 49.62 -9.87
C LEU A 102 19.33 51.05 -10.37
N LYS A 103 20.40 51.84 -10.52
CA LYS A 103 20.42 53.22 -11.07
C LYS A 103 19.80 53.38 -12.48
N VAL A 104 19.27 52.31 -13.06
CA VAL A 104 18.48 52.33 -14.30
C VAL A 104 17.13 53.03 -14.08
N LEU A 105 16.51 52.84 -12.90
CA LEU A 105 15.20 53.43 -12.57
C LEU A 105 15.25 54.94 -12.24
N GLU A 106 16.45 55.47 -11.96
CA GLU A 106 16.66 56.87 -11.57
C GLU A 106 17.19 57.74 -12.73
N ARG A 107 17.41 57.17 -13.93
CA ARG A 107 17.81 57.94 -15.12
C ARG A 107 16.56 58.29 -15.95
N PRO A 108 16.30 59.59 -16.25
CA PRO A 108 15.33 59.96 -17.26
C PRO A 108 15.80 59.39 -18.59
N SER A 109 15.18 58.29 -18.99
CA SER A 109 15.67 57.47 -20.10
C SER A 109 14.96 57.90 -21.36
N ASN A 110 15.70 58.37 -22.36
CA ASN A 110 15.18 58.90 -23.63
C ASN A 110 14.64 57.79 -24.57
N ILE A 111 14.04 56.74 -24.00
CA ILE A 111 13.56 55.54 -24.68
C ILE A 111 12.41 55.88 -25.62
N ASP A 112 11.53 56.79 -25.23
CA ASP A 112 10.34 57.10 -26.02
C ASP A 112 10.67 58.00 -27.24
N SER A 113 11.58 58.98 -27.12
CA SER A 113 12.09 59.68 -28.32
C SER A 113 12.91 58.75 -29.22
N VAL A 114 13.68 57.80 -28.66
CA VAL A 114 14.41 56.80 -29.47
C VAL A 114 13.45 55.83 -30.17
N ARG A 115 12.31 55.49 -29.55
CA ARG A 115 11.21 54.73 -30.17
C ARG A 115 10.53 55.52 -31.29
N GLU A 116 10.23 56.79 -31.06
CA GLU A 116 9.64 57.68 -32.07
C GLU A 116 10.60 57.87 -33.26
N GLU A 117 11.89 58.06 -33.01
CA GLU A 117 12.92 58.09 -34.06
C GLU A 117 13.02 56.77 -34.84
N LEU A 118 12.95 55.61 -34.18
CA LEU A 118 12.99 54.30 -34.84
C LEU A 118 11.71 54.06 -35.64
N ALA A 119 10.54 54.40 -35.11
CA ALA A 119 9.26 54.31 -35.82
C ALA A 119 9.23 55.24 -37.04
N ALA A 120 9.74 56.47 -36.91
CA ALA A 120 9.87 57.42 -38.01
C ALA A 120 10.87 56.95 -39.08
N LYS A 121 11.98 56.31 -38.69
CA LYS A 121 12.94 55.67 -39.61
C LYS A 121 12.30 54.48 -40.33
N GLU A 122 11.58 53.61 -39.63
CA GLU A 122 10.82 52.52 -40.25
C GLU A 122 9.73 53.02 -41.21
N GLU A 123 8.98 54.07 -40.86
CA GLU A 123 8.00 54.68 -41.78
C GLU A 123 8.68 55.32 -42.99
N ALA A 124 9.82 55.98 -42.81
CA ALA A 124 10.59 56.57 -43.90
C ALA A 124 11.14 55.49 -44.84
N GLU A 125 11.63 54.37 -44.32
CA GLU A 125 12.08 53.22 -45.13
C GLU A 125 10.91 52.54 -45.86
N LYS A 126 9.76 52.34 -45.20
CA LYS A 126 8.54 51.80 -45.83
C LYS A 126 8.06 52.71 -46.97
N LYS A 127 7.97 54.02 -46.73
CA LYS A 127 7.62 55.00 -47.77
C LYS A 127 8.66 55.03 -48.90
N ALA A 128 9.96 55.04 -48.59
CA ALA A 128 11.02 54.99 -49.60
C ALA A 128 11.01 53.68 -50.42
N PHE A 129 10.60 52.56 -49.84
CA PHE A 129 10.39 51.30 -50.54
C PHE A 129 9.15 51.36 -51.45
N GLU A 130 8.01 51.86 -50.96
CA GLU A 130 6.81 52.10 -51.77
C GLU A 130 7.08 53.05 -52.95
N GLU A 131 7.88 54.10 -52.74
CA GLU A 131 8.27 55.02 -53.81
C GLU A 131 9.24 54.38 -54.83
N ARG A 132 10.19 53.57 -54.38
CA ARG A 132 11.09 52.79 -55.25
C ARG A 132 10.34 51.72 -56.07
N VAL A 133 9.23 51.19 -55.56
CA VAL A 133 8.42 50.13 -56.21
C VAL A 133 7.12 50.70 -56.82
N LYS A 134 7.13 51.98 -57.23
CA LYS A 134 6.09 52.56 -58.11
C LYS A 134 6.14 51.92 -59.51
N ALA A 135 5.48 50.77 -59.64
CA ALA A 135 5.40 49.99 -60.87
C ALA A 135 4.92 50.86 -62.04
N LYS A 136 5.74 50.97 -63.09
CA LYS A 136 5.42 51.75 -64.29
C LYS A 136 4.11 51.22 -64.89
N LYS A 137 3.10 52.09 -65.03
CA LYS A 137 1.82 51.74 -65.68
C LYS A 137 2.12 51.12 -67.04
N ALA A 138 1.62 49.91 -67.28
CA ALA A 138 1.88 49.19 -68.52
C ALA A 138 1.52 50.07 -69.74
N PRO A 139 2.36 50.10 -70.80
CA PRO A 139 2.08 50.90 -71.98
C PRO A 139 0.72 50.51 -72.56
N LYS A 140 -0.10 51.50 -72.91
CA LYS A 140 -1.40 51.25 -73.56
C LYS A 140 -1.14 50.47 -74.85
N ALA A 141 -1.83 49.35 -75.03
CA ALA A 141 -1.68 48.53 -76.23
C ALA A 141 -1.96 49.37 -77.49
N PRO A 142 -1.13 49.27 -78.54
CA PRO A 142 -1.29 50.11 -79.72
C PRO A 142 -2.59 49.77 -80.46
N THR A 143 -3.42 50.79 -80.71
CA THR A 143 -4.70 50.68 -81.43
C THR A 143 -4.51 50.48 -82.96
N ALA A 144 -3.47 49.76 -83.36
CA ALA A 144 -3.13 49.52 -84.75
C ALA A 144 -4.11 48.49 -85.37
N GLN A 145 -4.80 48.87 -86.44
CA GLN A 145 -5.61 47.94 -87.23
C GLN A 145 -4.68 47.04 -88.07
N VAL A 146 -4.18 45.97 -87.46
CA VAL A 146 -3.38 44.95 -88.16
C VAL A 146 -4.24 44.28 -89.22
N LYS A 147 -3.99 44.57 -90.50
CA LYS A 147 -4.57 43.81 -91.62
C LYS A 147 -4.14 42.35 -91.49
N LEU A 148 -5.11 41.46 -91.29
CA LEU A 148 -4.85 40.02 -91.16
C LEU A 148 -4.66 39.42 -92.56
N ASN A 149 -3.51 38.80 -92.80
CA ASN A 149 -3.30 38.00 -94.01
C ASN A 149 -4.28 36.81 -94.03
N ALA A 150 -4.71 36.39 -95.23
CA ALA A 150 -5.66 35.28 -95.39
C ALA A 150 -5.24 34.00 -94.64
N ALA A 151 -3.94 33.68 -94.64
CA ALA A 151 -3.40 32.54 -93.88
C ALA A 151 -3.54 32.68 -92.36
N ALA A 152 -3.54 33.91 -91.81
CA ALA A 152 -3.79 34.13 -90.38
C ALA A 152 -5.27 33.90 -90.05
N ILE A 153 -6.19 34.47 -90.86
CA ILE A 153 -7.64 34.26 -90.74
C ILE A 153 -7.98 32.77 -90.76
N LEU A 154 -7.41 32.00 -91.71
CA LEU A 154 -7.69 30.57 -91.83
C LEU A 154 -7.07 29.73 -90.71
N ARG A 155 -5.86 30.06 -90.22
CA ARG A 155 -5.25 29.38 -89.07
C ARG A 155 -6.03 29.64 -87.78
N GLU A 156 -6.55 30.85 -87.59
CA GLU A 156 -7.31 31.23 -86.40
C GLU A 156 -8.73 30.63 -86.43
N ASP A 157 -9.41 30.62 -87.59
CA ASP A 157 -10.68 29.91 -87.81
C ASP A 157 -10.56 28.41 -87.50
N ALA A 158 -9.50 27.75 -87.99
CA ALA A 158 -9.24 26.34 -87.70
C ALA A 158 -8.92 26.09 -86.21
N LEU A 159 -8.19 27.00 -85.55
CA LEU A 159 -7.86 26.91 -84.12
C LEU A 159 -9.12 27.07 -83.25
N TYR A 160 -10.02 28.01 -83.59
CA TYR A 160 -11.28 28.16 -82.86
C TYR A 160 -12.26 27.01 -83.11
N LYS A 161 -12.32 26.45 -84.33
CA LYS A 161 -13.11 25.24 -84.60
C LYS A 161 -12.63 24.05 -83.78
N ARG A 162 -11.32 23.79 -83.75
CA ARG A 162 -10.75 22.76 -82.88
C ARG A 162 -11.06 22.97 -81.39
N LYS A 163 -11.14 24.22 -80.92
CA LYS A 163 -11.58 24.52 -79.56
C LYS A 163 -13.08 24.27 -79.36
N GLN A 164 -13.92 24.64 -80.31
CA GLN A 164 -15.37 24.38 -80.26
C GLN A 164 -15.66 22.87 -80.31
N GLU A 165 -14.91 22.11 -81.12
CA GLU A 165 -14.94 20.64 -81.14
C GLU A 165 -14.52 20.05 -79.78
N GLN A 166 -13.45 20.56 -79.16
CA GLN A 166 -13.01 20.13 -77.83
C GLN A 166 -13.96 20.54 -76.69
N GLU A 167 -14.58 21.72 -76.78
CA GLU A 167 -15.60 22.18 -75.82
C GLU A 167 -16.90 21.38 -76.00
N ALA A 168 -17.30 21.04 -77.23
CA ALA A 168 -18.44 20.18 -77.50
C ALA A 168 -18.19 18.72 -77.08
N GLU A 169 -17.00 18.17 -77.34
CA GLU A 169 -16.61 16.84 -76.86
C GLU A 169 -16.56 16.81 -75.32
N ALA A 170 -16.06 17.88 -74.67
CA ALA A 170 -16.08 18.00 -73.22
C ALA A 170 -17.52 18.07 -72.68
N ILE A 171 -18.43 18.81 -73.32
CA ILE A 171 -19.85 18.86 -72.95
C ILE A 171 -20.50 17.48 -73.13
N GLN A 172 -20.29 16.81 -74.27
CA GLN A 172 -20.79 15.44 -74.50
C GLN A 172 -20.25 14.43 -73.49
N ARG A 173 -18.97 14.56 -73.09
CA ARG A 173 -18.40 13.78 -71.99
C ARG A 173 -19.09 14.13 -70.67
N TYR A 174 -19.29 15.39 -70.32
CA TYR A 174 -20.04 15.77 -69.12
C TYR A 174 -21.50 15.31 -69.14
N GLU A 175 -22.14 15.18 -70.30
CA GLU A 175 -23.50 14.62 -70.46
C GLU A 175 -23.52 13.10 -70.31
N GLN A 176 -22.46 12.39 -70.72
CA GLN A 176 -22.29 10.93 -70.56
C GLN A 176 -21.82 10.56 -69.14
N ASP A 177 -20.93 11.37 -68.57
CA ASP A 177 -20.41 11.30 -67.21
C ASP A 177 -21.38 11.90 -66.18
N LEU A 178 -22.57 12.39 -66.61
CA LEU A 178 -23.70 12.76 -65.76
C LEU A 178 -24.40 11.50 -65.20
N ARG A 179 -23.59 10.68 -64.53
CA ARG A 179 -23.98 9.46 -63.84
C ARG A 179 -25.02 9.80 -62.77
N ASP A 180 -26.05 8.97 -62.64
CA ASP A 180 -26.99 9.13 -61.53
C ASP A 180 -26.31 8.84 -60.19
N ASP A 181 -26.16 9.88 -59.37
CA ASP A 181 -25.59 9.82 -58.02
C ASP A 181 -26.38 8.91 -57.06
N THR A 182 -27.55 8.37 -57.44
CA THR A 182 -28.28 7.42 -56.58
C THR A 182 -27.47 6.16 -56.27
N GLU A 183 -26.63 5.63 -57.18
CA GLU A 183 -25.80 4.45 -56.88
C GLU A 183 -24.76 4.76 -55.79
N PHE A 184 -24.02 5.85 -55.95
CA PHE A 184 -23.03 6.31 -54.96
C PHE A 184 -23.67 6.71 -53.63
N SER A 185 -24.83 7.36 -53.67
CA SER A 185 -25.59 7.78 -52.48
C SER A 185 -26.14 6.57 -51.71
N ARG A 186 -26.65 5.54 -52.41
CA ARG A 186 -27.07 4.26 -51.80
C ARG A 186 -25.89 3.53 -51.18
N TRP A 187 -24.74 3.48 -51.86
CA TRP A 187 -23.52 2.90 -51.31
C TRP A 187 -23.06 3.63 -50.04
N LYS A 188 -22.97 4.97 -50.09
CA LYS A 188 -22.57 5.82 -48.96
C LYS A 188 -23.51 5.67 -47.77
N ALA A 189 -24.82 5.65 -47.99
CA ALA A 189 -25.81 5.41 -46.94
C ALA A 189 -25.67 4.01 -46.33
N LYS A 190 -25.38 2.98 -47.16
CA LYS A 190 -25.12 1.61 -46.68
C LYS A 190 -23.84 1.50 -45.86
N MET A 191 -22.76 2.20 -46.24
CA MET A 191 -21.52 2.23 -45.45
C MET A 191 -21.73 2.93 -44.11
N LEU A 192 -22.33 4.13 -44.10
CA LEU A 192 -22.62 4.86 -42.85
C LEU A 192 -23.52 4.05 -41.90
N ALA A 193 -24.55 3.38 -42.42
CA ALA A 193 -25.41 2.51 -41.62
C ALA A 193 -24.68 1.25 -41.08
N ALA A 194 -23.65 0.77 -41.77
CA ALA A 194 -22.79 -0.30 -41.28
C ALA A 194 -21.83 0.20 -40.19
N ASP A 195 -21.17 1.34 -40.40
CA ASP A 195 -20.29 1.99 -39.41
C ASP A 195 -21.05 2.31 -38.11
N GLU A 196 -22.28 2.82 -38.22
CA GLU A 196 -23.17 3.08 -37.09
C GLU A 196 -23.58 1.79 -36.36
N ALA A 197 -23.87 0.71 -37.09
CA ALA A 197 -24.21 -0.59 -36.52
C ALA A 197 -23.02 -1.26 -35.80
N GLU A 198 -21.80 -1.18 -36.36
CA GLU A 198 -20.59 -1.65 -35.71
C GLU A 198 -20.29 -0.86 -34.43
N LEU A 199 -20.44 0.47 -34.47
CA LEU A 199 -20.25 1.32 -33.29
C LEU A 199 -21.29 1.04 -32.20
N GLN A 200 -22.55 0.78 -32.56
CA GLN A 200 -23.59 0.32 -31.63
C GLN A 200 -23.24 -1.05 -31.03
N ALA A 201 -22.78 -2.01 -31.86
CA ALA A 201 -22.39 -3.34 -31.41
C ALA A 201 -21.16 -3.31 -30.46
N GLU A 202 -20.17 -2.45 -30.72
CA GLU A 202 -19.02 -2.23 -29.83
C GLU A 202 -19.45 -1.60 -28.49
N ILE A 203 -20.36 -0.63 -28.50
CA ILE A 203 -20.93 -0.03 -27.29
C ILE A 203 -21.67 -1.09 -26.47
N ASP A 204 -22.48 -1.94 -27.11
CA ASP A 204 -23.23 -3.00 -26.42
C ASP A 204 -22.34 -4.16 -25.97
N ARG A 205 -21.24 -4.47 -26.67
CA ARG A 205 -20.22 -5.41 -26.17
C ARG A 205 -19.58 -4.86 -24.89
N ARG A 206 -19.15 -3.59 -24.89
CA ARG A 206 -18.59 -2.91 -23.69
C ARG A 206 -19.59 -2.82 -22.54
N ARG A 207 -20.88 -2.58 -22.81
CA ARG A 207 -21.95 -2.64 -21.78
C ARG A 207 -22.07 -4.03 -21.17
N LYS A 208 -22.04 -5.09 -21.98
CA LYS A 208 -22.08 -6.49 -21.53
C LYS A 208 -20.82 -6.87 -20.74
N GLU A 209 -19.65 -6.45 -21.20
CA GLU A 209 -18.36 -6.61 -20.48
C GLU A 209 -18.37 -5.92 -19.11
N MET A 210 -18.84 -4.67 -19.04
CA MET A 210 -18.97 -3.94 -17.77
C MET A 210 -19.97 -4.61 -16.82
N ALA A 211 -21.12 -5.08 -17.33
CA ALA A 211 -22.11 -5.80 -16.54
C ALA A 211 -21.57 -7.15 -16.02
N ALA A 212 -20.87 -7.93 -16.86
CA ALA A 212 -20.24 -9.18 -16.47
C ALA A 212 -19.11 -8.96 -15.44
N SER A 213 -18.30 -7.91 -15.60
CA SER A 213 -17.27 -7.50 -14.65
C SER A 213 -17.87 -7.09 -13.30
N ALA A 214 -18.98 -6.34 -13.31
CA ALA A 214 -19.71 -5.97 -12.09
C ALA A 214 -20.30 -7.21 -11.38
N ALA A 215 -20.91 -8.14 -12.12
CA ALA A 215 -21.43 -9.39 -11.57
C ALA A 215 -20.31 -10.27 -10.98
N ALA A 216 -19.18 -10.41 -11.69
CA ALA A 216 -18.01 -11.13 -11.19
C ALA A 216 -17.43 -10.47 -9.92
N ALA A 217 -17.43 -9.14 -9.84
CA ALA A 217 -17.01 -8.41 -8.64
C ALA A 217 -17.99 -8.55 -7.45
N ILE A 218 -19.27 -8.79 -7.70
CA ILE A 218 -20.27 -9.14 -6.68
C ILE A 218 -20.01 -10.57 -6.19
N HIS A 219 -19.96 -11.55 -7.08
CA HIS A 219 -19.68 -12.95 -6.72
C HIS A 219 -18.33 -13.14 -6.01
N ALA A 220 -17.29 -12.40 -6.38
CA ALA A 220 -16.01 -12.40 -5.68
C ALA A 220 -16.10 -11.85 -4.24
N ARG A 221 -17.03 -10.93 -3.96
CA ARG A 221 -17.31 -10.44 -2.59
C ARG A 221 -18.13 -11.46 -1.81
N GLU A 222 -19.14 -12.05 -2.43
CA GLU A 222 -19.98 -13.10 -1.83
C GLU A 222 -19.12 -14.30 -1.40
N ALA A 223 -18.32 -14.86 -2.32
CA ALA A 223 -17.40 -15.96 -2.03
C ALA A 223 -16.37 -15.60 -0.93
N LYS A 224 -15.90 -14.34 -0.86
CA LYS A 224 -15.00 -13.91 0.22
C LYS A 224 -15.73 -13.78 1.57
N VAL A 225 -17.00 -13.39 1.58
CA VAL A 225 -17.83 -13.41 2.80
C VAL A 225 -18.06 -14.84 3.27
N GLU A 226 -18.33 -15.77 2.35
CA GLU A 226 -18.47 -17.21 2.66
C GLU A 226 -17.17 -17.81 3.21
N GLU A 227 -16.01 -17.55 2.59
CA GLU A 227 -14.70 -17.98 3.09
C GLU A 227 -14.39 -17.41 4.50
N ASN A 228 -14.78 -16.14 4.75
CA ASN A 228 -14.65 -15.52 6.07
C ASN A 228 -15.60 -16.15 7.10
N LEU A 229 -16.81 -16.55 6.71
CA LEU A 229 -17.75 -17.27 7.57
C LEU A 229 -17.27 -18.70 7.85
N GLU A 230 -16.74 -19.41 6.87
CA GLU A 230 -16.16 -20.76 7.05
C GLU A 230 -14.92 -20.74 7.93
N SER A 231 -13.96 -19.85 7.67
CA SER A 231 -12.79 -19.70 8.54
C SER A 231 -13.18 -19.27 9.96
N GLY A 232 -14.22 -18.46 10.11
CA GLY A 232 -14.84 -18.14 11.40
C GLY A 232 -15.53 -19.33 12.09
N ARG A 233 -16.09 -20.30 11.34
CA ARG A 233 -16.60 -21.58 11.89
C ARG A 233 -15.46 -22.49 12.33
N ARG A 234 -14.47 -22.72 11.45
CA ARG A 234 -13.27 -23.53 11.74
C ARG A 234 -12.54 -23.03 12.98
N GLN A 235 -12.32 -21.72 13.12
CA GLN A 235 -11.72 -21.13 14.34
C GLN A 235 -12.56 -21.32 15.61
N LYS A 236 -13.90 -21.38 15.53
CA LYS A 236 -14.76 -21.69 16.68
C LYS A 236 -14.66 -23.17 17.05
N GLU A 237 -14.64 -24.06 16.07
CA GLU A 237 -14.48 -25.51 16.25
C GLU A 237 -13.11 -25.85 16.84
N GLU A 238 -12.03 -25.26 16.32
CA GLU A 238 -10.67 -25.38 16.87
C GLU A 238 -10.60 -24.90 18.32
N ARG A 239 -11.18 -23.73 18.64
CA ARG A 239 -11.26 -23.21 20.01
C ARG A 239 -12.03 -24.15 20.93
N ALA A 240 -13.19 -24.67 20.51
CA ALA A 240 -13.97 -25.62 21.29
C ALA A 240 -13.25 -26.97 21.50
N MET A 241 -12.44 -27.41 20.52
CA MET A 241 -11.61 -28.61 20.64
C MET A 241 -10.40 -28.39 21.56
N LEU A 242 -9.78 -27.21 21.53
CA LEU A 242 -8.73 -26.81 22.48
C LEU A 242 -9.29 -26.67 23.90
N GLU A 243 -10.49 -26.12 24.06
CA GLU A 243 -11.17 -26.02 25.36
C GLU A 243 -11.51 -27.40 25.92
N LYS A 244 -12.04 -28.32 25.11
CA LYS A 244 -12.25 -29.73 25.49
C LYS A 244 -10.94 -30.47 25.85
N LYS A 245 -9.82 -30.16 25.18
CA LYS A 245 -8.49 -30.68 25.58
C LYS A 245 -8.08 -30.13 26.94
N ARG A 246 -8.18 -28.82 27.14
CA ARG A 246 -7.85 -28.15 28.41
C ARG A 246 -8.73 -28.61 29.57
N GLN A 247 -10.01 -28.90 29.33
CA GLN A 247 -10.91 -29.51 30.32
C GLN A 247 -10.37 -30.90 30.71
N ARG A 248 -10.13 -31.79 29.74
CA ARG A 248 -9.53 -33.11 29.99
C ARG A 248 -8.18 -33.04 30.71
N GLU A 249 -7.33 -32.07 30.39
CA GLU A 249 -6.05 -31.83 31.08
C GLU A 249 -6.26 -31.40 32.54
N LEU A 250 -7.29 -30.58 32.82
CA LEU A 250 -7.67 -30.20 34.19
C LEU A 250 -8.28 -31.37 34.96
N ASP A 251 -9.13 -32.18 34.32
CA ASP A 251 -9.74 -33.37 34.89
C ASP A 251 -8.67 -34.41 35.22
N LEU A 252 -7.77 -34.72 34.28
CA LEU A 252 -6.58 -35.56 34.52
C LEU A 252 -5.67 -34.97 35.60
N LEU A 253 -5.51 -33.65 35.70
CA LEU A 253 -4.77 -33.01 36.80
C LEU A 253 -5.51 -33.10 38.15
N VAL A 254 -6.83 -33.27 38.18
CA VAL A 254 -7.61 -33.54 39.39
C VAL A 254 -7.50 -35.02 39.75
N GLU A 255 -7.65 -35.93 38.79
CA GLU A 255 -7.44 -37.37 38.95
C GLU A 255 -6.02 -37.67 39.44
N MET A 256 -4.97 -37.13 38.81
CA MET A 256 -3.58 -37.27 39.28
C MET A 256 -3.34 -36.68 40.68
N LYS A 257 -4.12 -35.67 41.10
CA LYS A 257 -4.07 -35.16 42.49
C LYS A 257 -4.86 -36.03 43.47
N GLN A 258 -5.92 -36.69 43.04
CA GLN A 258 -6.66 -37.68 43.83
C GLN A 258 -5.85 -38.96 43.97
N GLN A 259 -5.31 -39.49 42.86
CA GLN A 259 -4.31 -40.57 42.85
C GLN A 259 -3.15 -40.22 43.76
N ARG A 260 -2.52 -39.04 43.65
CA ARG A 260 -1.44 -38.63 44.58
C ARG A 260 -1.88 -38.50 46.05
N ARG A 261 -3.13 -38.14 46.33
CA ARG A 261 -3.66 -38.18 47.71
C ARG A 261 -3.83 -39.61 48.21
N ASN A 262 -4.34 -40.50 47.35
CA ASN A 262 -4.53 -41.91 47.64
C ASN A 262 -3.18 -42.63 47.73
N GLU A 263 -2.17 -42.26 46.93
CA GLU A 263 -0.77 -42.66 47.05
C GLU A 263 -0.21 -42.21 48.39
N VAL A 264 -0.32 -40.92 48.75
CA VAL A 264 0.18 -40.42 50.06
C VAL A 264 -0.55 -41.06 51.25
N GLN A 265 -1.82 -41.44 51.11
CA GLN A 265 -2.55 -42.17 52.13
C GLN A 265 -2.13 -43.65 52.19
N ALA A 266 -2.11 -44.34 51.05
CA ALA A 266 -1.59 -45.69 50.91
C ALA A 266 -0.08 -45.77 51.25
N ASP A 267 0.67 -44.66 51.19
CA ASP A 267 2.07 -44.57 51.59
C ASP A 267 2.21 -44.28 53.08
N ARG A 268 1.25 -43.60 53.72
CA ARG A 268 1.13 -43.58 55.18
C ARG A 268 0.76 -44.96 55.72
N GLU A 269 -0.11 -45.67 55.03
CA GLU A 269 -0.49 -47.06 55.35
C GLU A 269 0.68 -48.01 55.05
N LYS A 270 1.34 -47.91 53.90
CA LYS A 270 2.61 -48.61 53.61
C LYS A 270 3.75 -48.20 54.53
N VAL A 271 3.78 -47.01 55.14
CA VAL A 271 4.79 -46.63 56.15
C VAL A 271 4.50 -47.30 57.49
N LYS A 272 3.23 -47.52 57.84
CA LYS A 272 2.86 -48.43 58.94
C LYS A 272 3.24 -49.87 58.59
N GLU A 273 2.78 -50.38 57.44
CA GLU A 273 3.17 -51.72 56.98
C GLU A 273 4.68 -51.87 56.80
N ALA A 274 5.44 -50.82 56.45
CA ALA A 274 6.88 -50.88 56.26
C ALA A 274 7.63 -50.72 57.58
N HIS A 275 7.07 -50.02 58.58
CA HIS A 275 7.51 -50.17 59.96
C HIS A 275 7.35 -51.63 60.41
N ASP A 276 6.20 -52.24 60.12
CA ASP A 276 5.88 -53.61 60.50
C ASP A 276 6.63 -54.66 59.64
N LYS A 277 6.92 -54.37 58.38
CA LYS A 277 7.78 -55.14 57.45
C LYS A 277 9.26 -54.78 57.58
N ILE A 278 9.65 -53.78 58.38
CA ILE A 278 11.01 -53.61 58.91
C ILE A 278 11.14 -54.43 60.19
N LEU A 279 10.10 -54.49 61.04
CA LEU A 279 10.03 -55.42 62.17
C LEU A 279 10.07 -56.89 61.72
N GLN A 280 9.31 -57.27 60.70
CA GLN A 280 9.37 -58.61 60.09
C GLN A 280 10.59 -58.77 59.16
N GLY A 281 10.93 -57.75 58.36
CA GLY A 281 12.04 -57.80 57.41
C GLY A 281 13.43 -57.75 58.04
N ARG A 282 13.56 -57.33 59.31
CA ARG A 282 14.75 -57.60 60.14
C ARG A 282 14.90 -59.09 60.43
N LYS A 283 13.79 -59.84 60.58
CA LYS A 283 13.80 -61.31 60.71
C LYS A 283 14.15 -61.99 59.38
N VAL A 284 13.69 -61.45 58.24
CA VAL A 284 13.84 -62.11 56.91
C VAL A 284 15.11 -61.69 56.14
N ARG A 285 15.62 -60.45 56.24
CA ARG A 285 16.90 -60.10 55.58
C ARG A 285 18.12 -60.75 56.23
N ALA A 286 18.01 -61.18 57.49
CA ALA A 286 18.96 -62.10 58.11
C ALA A 286 19.03 -63.47 57.40
N HIS A 287 18.02 -63.81 56.58
CA HIS A 287 17.90 -65.07 55.85
C HIS A 287 18.22 -64.94 54.35
N GLY A 288 17.99 -63.76 53.75
CA GLY A 288 18.00 -63.54 52.30
C GLY A 288 19.35 -63.16 51.65
N ILE A 289 20.32 -62.65 52.41
CA ILE A 289 21.68 -62.33 51.89
C ILE A 289 22.41 -63.58 51.33
N ARG A 290 21.87 -64.79 51.59
CA ARG A 290 22.43 -66.10 51.27
C ARG A 290 22.25 -66.59 49.81
N GLN A 291 21.79 -65.78 48.83
CA GLN A 291 21.35 -66.32 47.51
C GLN A 291 21.74 -65.58 46.20
N ASP A 292 21.88 -64.26 46.14
CA ASP A 292 21.71 -63.53 44.85
C ASP A 292 22.97 -63.23 44.01
N GLU A 293 24.16 -63.70 44.38
CA GLU A 293 25.45 -63.36 43.71
C GLU A 293 25.63 -63.92 42.27
N ALA A 294 24.61 -64.54 41.67
CA ALA A 294 24.81 -65.69 40.78
C ALA A 294 24.65 -65.50 39.25
N LYS A 295 24.20 -64.34 38.71
CA LYS A 295 23.54 -64.34 37.37
C LYS A 295 23.85 -63.23 36.33
N HIS A 296 24.66 -62.22 36.62
CA HIS A 296 24.58 -60.93 35.90
C HIS A 296 25.17 -60.81 34.46
N SER A 297 25.55 -61.91 33.78
CA SER A 297 26.58 -61.91 32.72
C SER A 297 26.14 -62.09 31.24
N LYS A 298 24.85 -62.03 30.91
CA LYS A 298 24.31 -62.57 29.62
C LYS A 298 23.81 -61.58 28.56
N GLN A 299 24.15 -60.28 28.64
CA GLN A 299 23.77 -59.27 27.63
C GLN A 299 25.00 -58.51 27.11
N LEU A 300 24.80 -57.69 26.06
CA LEU A 300 25.78 -57.14 25.09
C LEU A 300 25.85 -57.99 23.81
N ALA A 301 25.48 -57.41 22.64
CA ALA A 301 26.07 -57.69 21.32
C ALA A 301 25.40 -56.92 20.16
N GLU A 302 24.17 -57.31 19.78
CA GLU A 302 23.74 -57.24 18.37
C GLU A 302 22.97 -55.97 17.97
N GLU A 303 23.72 -54.96 17.54
CA GLU A 303 23.25 -53.88 16.66
C GLU A 303 23.73 -54.10 15.19
N LYS A 304 23.39 -53.12 14.33
CA LYS A 304 24.13 -52.66 13.13
C LYS A 304 23.90 -53.38 11.78
N SER A 305 24.27 -52.63 10.73
CA SER A 305 24.31 -52.94 9.30
C SER A 305 22.98 -52.85 8.52
N ARG A 306 23.10 -52.83 7.18
CA ARG A 306 22.02 -52.88 6.16
C ARG A 306 21.23 -51.60 5.89
N GLU A 307 21.92 -50.46 5.94
CA GLU A 307 21.69 -49.36 4.99
C GLU A 307 22.03 -49.75 3.52
N LYS A 308 21.85 -48.77 2.61
CA LYS A 308 22.80 -48.45 1.51
C LYS A 308 22.61 -49.15 0.14
N GLN A 309 21.38 -49.56 -0.16
CA GLN A 309 20.85 -50.04 -1.46
C GLN A 309 21.14 -49.19 -2.73
N ARG A 310 20.08 -48.86 -3.49
CA ARG A 310 20.14 -48.58 -4.94
C ARG A 310 19.59 -47.19 -5.31
N LYS A 311 20.40 -46.35 -5.97
CA LYS A 311 20.10 -44.94 -6.32
C LYS A 311 20.36 -44.56 -7.80
N MET A 312 20.56 -45.50 -8.73
CA MET A 312 21.36 -45.23 -9.95
C MET A 312 20.63 -45.08 -11.31
N ASP A 313 19.49 -45.73 -11.58
CA ASP A 313 19.16 -46.09 -12.98
C ASP A 313 18.31 -45.09 -13.81
N ILE A 314 18.05 -43.87 -13.32
CA ILE A 314 17.03 -42.96 -13.92
C ILE A 314 17.41 -42.34 -15.28
N ILE A 315 18.69 -42.23 -15.63
CA ILE A 315 19.19 -41.13 -16.49
C ILE A 315 19.10 -41.36 -18.02
N ARG A 316 18.57 -42.49 -18.53
CA ARG A 316 18.91 -42.98 -19.88
C ARG A 316 18.09 -42.57 -21.12
N GLN A 317 16.84 -42.12 -21.04
CA GLN A 317 15.91 -42.22 -22.20
C GLN A 317 15.16 -40.93 -22.65
N LEU A 318 15.67 -39.73 -22.37
CA LEU A 318 15.04 -38.45 -22.81
C LEU A 318 15.80 -37.73 -23.95
N ARG A 319 15.78 -38.31 -25.16
CA ARG A 319 16.12 -37.67 -26.45
C ARG A 319 15.19 -38.25 -27.53
N ALA A 320 14.12 -37.56 -27.95
CA ALA A 320 14.07 -36.45 -28.93
C ALA A 320 14.25 -36.92 -30.39
N LEU A 321 13.51 -36.49 -31.43
CA LEU A 321 12.26 -35.74 -31.74
C LEU A 321 12.33 -35.44 -33.28
N GLU A 322 11.35 -34.75 -33.90
CA GLU A 322 11.36 -34.19 -35.30
C GLU A 322 11.09 -35.17 -36.50
N LYS A 323 10.60 -34.82 -37.72
CA LYS A 323 10.04 -33.61 -38.41
C LYS A 323 9.28 -33.97 -39.76
N VAL A 324 8.58 -33.01 -40.44
CA VAL A 324 7.75 -33.15 -41.72
C VAL A 324 7.62 -31.81 -42.53
N PRO A 325 7.64 -31.70 -43.91
CA PRO A 325 6.64 -30.85 -44.74
C PRO A 325 6.53 -30.88 -46.35
N ARG A 326 5.43 -30.32 -46.97
CA ARG A 326 5.24 -29.49 -48.28
C ARG A 326 5.31 -30.11 -49.75
N GLU A 327 4.89 -29.58 -50.96
CA GLU A 327 4.02 -28.46 -51.57
C GLU A 327 4.11 -28.32 -53.18
N LYS A 328 3.05 -27.91 -54.01
CA LYS A 328 3.03 -27.07 -55.34
C LYS A 328 1.99 -27.30 -56.56
N VAL A 329 2.07 -26.55 -57.73
CA VAL A 329 0.97 -26.02 -58.71
C VAL A 329 1.39 -25.63 -60.25
N THR A 330 0.46 -25.41 -61.27
CA THR A 330 0.38 -24.69 -62.68
C THR A 330 1.05 -25.13 -64.09
N GLU A 331 0.85 -24.64 -65.39
CA GLU A 331 0.29 -23.44 -66.22
C GLU A 331 -0.01 -23.65 -67.84
N PHE A 332 -0.25 -22.65 -68.79
CA PHE A 332 -0.77 -22.73 -70.28
C PHE A 332 -0.52 -21.46 -71.30
N ASP A 333 -0.82 -21.16 -72.65
CA ASP A 333 -1.26 -21.73 -74.03
C ASP A 333 -1.18 -20.72 -75.36
N PRO A 334 -1.89 -20.70 -76.60
CA PRO A 334 -1.40 -20.21 -78.00
C PRO A 334 -2.31 -19.37 -79.08
N THR A 335 -1.89 -19.00 -80.38
CA THR A 335 -2.72 -18.33 -81.55
C THR A 335 -2.11 -18.10 -83.04
N TRP A 336 -2.86 -17.72 -84.17
CA TRP A 336 -2.40 -17.40 -85.63
C TRP A 336 -3.42 -16.78 -86.76
N THR A 337 -3.05 -16.16 -87.96
CA THR A 337 -3.89 -15.84 -89.25
C THR A 337 -3.26 -15.11 -90.58
N PRO A 338 -3.89 -15.03 -91.85
CA PRO A 338 -3.35 -14.44 -93.19
C PRO A 338 -4.28 -13.65 -94.30
N GLY A 339 -3.82 -13.16 -95.53
CA GLY A 339 -4.64 -12.60 -96.74
C GLY A 339 -3.99 -11.82 -98.02
N ARG A 340 -4.66 -11.54 -99.22
CA ARG A 340 -4.13 -10.89 -100.55
C ARG A 340 -5.13 -10.20 -101.65
N GLY A 341 -4.73 -9.67 -102.88
CA GLY A 341 -5.55 -8.96 -104.00
C GLY A 341 -4.87 -8.52 -105.41
N LEU A 342 -5.55 -7.86 -106.45
CA LEU A 342 -5.11 -7.56 -107.92
C LEU A 342 -5.83 -6.38 -108.79
N SER A 343 -5.43 -5.98 -110.07
CA SER A 343 -5.97 -4.83 -110.98
C SER A 343 -5.74 -4.82 -112.59
N CYS A 344 -6.17 -3.79 -113.45
CA CYS A 344 -6.05 -3.66 -115.00
C CYS A 344 -6.30 -2.23 -115.72
N GLU A 345 -6.22 -2.00 -117.10
CA GLU A 345 -6.18 -0.67 -117.90
C GLU A 345 -6.76 -0.53 -119.42
N MET A 346 -6.61 0.59 -120.25
CA MET A 346 -7.29 0.91 -121.61
C MET A 346 -6.61 1.86 -122.75
N SER A 347 -7.30 2.58 -123.72
CA SER A 347 -6.79 3.09 -125.10
C SER A 347 -7.08 4.54 -125.76
N LEU A 348 -7.50 4.75 -127.07
CA LEU A 348 -6.89 5.71 -128.12
C LEU A 348 -7.56 6.95 -128.94
N SER A 349 -8.07 6.90 -130.22
CA SER A 349 -7.58 7.59 -131.51
C SER A 349 -8.07 8.96 -132.24
N GLU A 350 -8.51 8.97 -133.54
CA GLU A 350 -8.78 9.98 -134.65
C GLU A 350 -8.29 11.47 -134.60
N LEU A 351 -7.00 11.71 -134.71
CA LEU A 351 -6.35 12.88 -134.12
C LEU A 351 -6.45 14.28 -134.77
N LYS A 352 -6.62 14.44 -136.10
CA LYS A 352 -6.42 15.76 -136.76
C LYS A 352 -7.64 16.69 -136.78
N GLU A 353 -8.82 16.17 -137.08
CA GLU A 353 -10.05 16.98 -137.11
C GLU A 353 -10.53 17.30 -135.68
N ARG A 354 -10.36 16.33 -134.76
CA ARG A 354 -10.43 16.54 -133.31
C ARG A 354 -9.58 17.74 -132.86
N LEU A 355 -8.37 17.94 -133.41
CA LEU A 355 -7.48 19.05 -133.06
C LEU A 355 -7.99 20.43 -133.52
N ALA A 356 -8.75 20.52 -134.62
CA ALA A 356 -9.36 21.78 -135.06
C ALA A 356 -10.55 22.18 -134.18
N MET A 357 -11.43 21.21 -133.87
CA MET A 357 -12.53 21.40 -132.92
C MET A 357 -12.01 21.76 -131.52
N ALA A 358 -10.97 21.04 -131.06
CA ALA A 358 -10.32 21.28 -129.77
C ALA A 358 -9.77 22.71 -129.64
N LYS A 359 -9.41 23.41 -130.72
CA LYS A 359 -8.93 24.80 -130.64
C LYS A 359 -10.02 25.84 -130.40
N ARG A 360 -11.25 25.64 -130.94
CA ARG A 360 -12.40 26.48 -130.59
C ARG A 360 -12.90 26.16 -129.19
N GLN A 361 -13.02 24.86 -128.88
CA GLN A 361 -13.34 24.38 -127.54
C GLN A 361 -12.36 24.96 -126.51
N GLN A 362 -11.05 24.94 -126.77
CA GLN A 362 -10.02 25.54 -125.92
C GLN A 362 -10.16 27.07 -125.72
N GLN A 363 -10.82 27.82 -126.62
CA GLN A 363 -11.09 29.25 -126.43
C GLN A 363 -12.35 29.49 -125.59
N GLU A 364 -13.43 28.74 -125.84
CA GLU A 364 -14.66 28.77 -125.04
C GLU A 364 -14.39 28.24 -123.61
N GLU A 365 -13.56 27.21 -123.48
CA GLU A 365 -12.97 26.73 -122.22
C GLU A 365 -12.12 27.80 -121.54
N GLN A 366 -11.36 28.63 -122.28
CA GLN A 366 -10.58 29.72 -121.67
C GLN A 366 -11.50 30.82 -121.10
N GLU A 367 -12.54 31.24 -121.81
CA GLU A 367 -13.48 32.23 -121.29
C GLU A 367 -14.29 31.70 -120.09
N THR A 368 -14.83 30.49 -120.20
CA THR A 368 -15.55 29.86 -119.08
C THR A 368 -14.64 29.64 -117.88
N ARG A 369 -13.38 29.24 -118.09
CA ARG A 369 -12.34 29.12 -117.04
C ARG A 369 -11.94 30.46 -116.44
N GLN A 370 -11.89 31.55 -117.21
CA GLN A 370 -11.63 32.89 -116.67
C GLN A 370 -12.80 33.38 -115.80
N ARG A 371 -14.05 33.24 -116.28
CA ARG A 371 -15.27 33.56 -115.51
C ARG A 371 -15.35 32.72 -114.23
N TRP A 372 -15.02 31.43 -114.31
CA TRP A 372 -14.90 30.52 -113.18
C TRP A 372 -13.79 30.90 -112.20
N ILE A 373 -12.62 31.35 -112.67
CA ILE A 373 -11.52 31.84 -111.81
C ILE A 373 -11.96 33.08 -111.04
N GLU A 374 -12.65 34.02 -111.67
CA GLU A 374 -13.11 35.25 -111.02
C GLU A 374 -14.25 34.97 -110.02
N GLN A 375 -15.22 34.10 -110.36
CA GLN A 375 -16.21 33.60 -109.39
C GLN A 375 -15.54 32.90 -108.20
N CYS A 376 -14.60 31.98 -108.47
CA CYS A 376 -13.79 31.31 -107.45
C CYS A 376 -12.96 32.28 -106.61
N ARG A 377 -12.62 33.47 -107.12
CA ARG A 377 -11.89 34.51 -106.40
C ARG A 377 -12.84 35.28 -105.48
N GLN A 378 -13.95 35.79 -106.02
CA GLN A 378 -14.96 36.53 -105.26
C GLN A 378 -15.54 35.67 -104.13
N GLU A 379 -15.79 34.39 -104.38
CA GLU A 379 -16.13 33.42 -103.33
C GLU A 379 -15.07 33.32 -102.24
N LYS A 380 -13.77 33.24 -102.58
CA LYS A 380 -12.69 33.14 -101.59
C LYS A 380 -12.57 34.42 -100.76
N GLU A 381 -12.72 35.58 -101.39
CA GLU A 381 -12.69 36.88 -100.70
C GLU A 381 -13.90 37.01 -99.75
N ALA A 382 -15.12 36.63 -100.16
CA ALA A 382 -16.30 36.58 -99.30
C ALA A 382 -16.17 35.55 -98.15
N LYS A 383 -15.63 34.36 -98.43
CA LYS A 383 -15.33 33.29 -97.44
C LYS A 383 -14.22 33.66 -96.47
N LEU A 384 -13.40 34.68 -96.78
CA LEU A 384 -12.41 35.26 -95.87
C LEU A 384 -12.99 36.42 -95.06
N ALA A 385 -13.82 37.28 -95.66
CA ALA A 385 -14.50 38.40 -94.97
C ALA A 385 -15.40 37.89 -93.83
N THR A 386 -16.31 36.96 -94.16
CA THR A 386 -17.20 36.31 -93.17
C THR A 386 -16.46 35.66 -92.01
N LYS A 387 -15.32 34.99 -92.28
CA LYS A 387 -14.44 34.45 -91.23
C LYS A 387 -13.77 35.54 -90.40
N ALA A 388 -13.29 36.62 -91.01
CA ALA A 388 -12.68 37.73 -90.29
C ALA A 388 -13.69 38.45 -89.37
N GLU A 389 -14.95 38.58 -89.79
CA GLU A 389 -16.05 39.10 -88.97
C GLU A 389 -16.38 38.18 -87.80
N HIS A 390 -16.52 36.87 -88.05
CA HIS A 390 -16.74 35.87 -87.00
C HIS A 390 -15.60 35.87 -85.96
N LEU A 391 -14.34 35.90 -86.40
CA LEU A 391 -13.18 36.04 -85.51
C LEU A 391 -13.18 37.37 -84.74
N SER A 392 -13.60 38.48 -85.36
CA SER A 392 -13.77 39.78 -84.68
C SER A 392 -14.83 39.71 -83.57
N GLN A 393 -15.94 39.01 -83.81
CA GLN A 393 -16.97 38.75 -82.79
C GLN A 393 -16.44 37.87 -81.65
N ILE A 394 -15.80 36.73 -81.97
CA ILE A 394 -15.18 35.83 -80.98
C ILE A 394 -14.19 36.59 -80.10
N ARG A 395 -13.29 37.39 -80.69
CA ARG A 395 -12.31 38.20 -79.95
C ARG A 395 -12.96 39.20 -78.98
N LYS A 396 -14.06 39.86 -79.38
CA LYS A 396 -14.84 40.76 -78.51
C LYS A 396 -15.45 40.01 -77.33
N VAL A 397 -16.10 38.87 -77.58
CA VAL A 397 -16.71 38.01 -76.55
C VAL A 397 -15.65 37.48 -75.59
N ALA A 398 -14.53 36.95 -76.10
CA ALA A 398 -13.42 36.45 -75.31
C ALA A 398 -12.79 37.53 -74.43
N ALA A 399 -12.64 38.77 -74.93
CA ALA A 399 -12.16 39.90 -74.14
C ALA A 399 -13.14 40.28 -73.01
N ALA A 400 -14.45 40.29 -73.28
CA ALA A 400 -15.47 40.54 -72.28
C ALA A 400 -15.48 39.43 -71.20
N GLN A 401 -15.45 38.16 -71.60
CA GLN A 401 -15.38 37.02 -70.69
C GLN A 401 -14.08 36.98 -69.86
N ALA A 402 -12.93 37.34 -70.46
CA ALA A 402 -11.67 37.43 -69.73
C ALA A 402 -11.71 38.53 -68.64
N ASN A 403 -12.39 39.64 -68.90
CA ASN A 403 -12.58 40.72 -67.92
C ASN A 403 -13.60 40.33 -66.84
N SER A 404 -14.72 39.66 -67.17
CA SER A 404 -15.67 39.20 -66.16
C SER A 404 -15.09 38.10 -65.27
N ARG A 405 -14.36 37.12 -65.83
CA ARG A 405 -13.63 36.09 -65.05
C ARG A 405 -12.62 36.71 -64.08
N LYS A 406 -11.88 37.75 -64.49
CA LYS A 406 -10.97 38.50 -63.59
C LYS A 406 -11.71 39.22 -62.46
N LEU A 407 -12.86 39.82 -62.74
CA LEU A 407 -13.67 40.50 -61.73
C LEU A 407 -14.28 39.51 -60.73
N GLN A 408 -14.83 38.40 -61.22
CA GLN A 408 -15.36 37.31 -60.40
C GLN A 408 -14.28 36.67 -59.52
N ALA A 409 -13.10 36.36 -60.06
CA ALA A 409 -11.98 35.81 -59.29
C ALA A 409 -11.57 36.75 -58.13
N LYS A 410 -11.53 38.07 -58.37
CA LYS A 410 -11.28 39.06 -57.32
C LYS A 410 -12.39 39.09 -56.26
N GLN A 411 -13.66 38.99 -56.66
CA GLN A 411 -14.80 38.92 -55.72
C GLN A 411 -14.79 37.64 -54.88
N VAL A 412 -14.45 36.49 -55.47
CA VAL A 412 -14.34 35.21 -54.75
C VAL A 412 -13.18 35.25 -53.74
N GLN A 413 -12.02 35.82 -54.12
CA GLN A 413 -10.89 36.01 -53.20
C GLN A 413 -11.24 36.94 -52.02
N MET A 414 -11.97 38.03 -52.27
CA MET A 414 -12.44 38.93 -51.20
C MET A 414 -13.39 38.19 -50.23
N LYS A 415 -14.41 37.49 -50.74
CA LYS A 415 -15.35 36.72 -49.91
C LYS A 415 -14.65 35.63 -49.10
N ALA A 416 -13.77 34.85 -49.72
CA ALA A 416 -13.00 33.82 -49.02
C ALA A 416 -12.13 34.39 -47.90
N ALA A 417 -11.56 35.59 -48.08
CA ALA A 417 -10.81 36.29 -47.04
C ALA A 417 -11.72 36.85 -45.91
N GLU A 418 -12.93 37.31 -46.22
CA GLU A 418 -13.93 37.74 -45.24
C GLU A 418 -14.47 36.56 -44.42
N ASP A 419 -14.79 35.44 -45.06
CA ASP A 419 -15.33 34.25 -44.39
C ASP A 419 -14.25 33.53 -43.55
N ALA A 420 -12.99 33.55 -43.99
CA ALA A 420 -11.86 33.11 -43.17
C ALA A 420 -11.63 34.00 -41.93
N ARG A 421 -11.87 35.32 -42.02
CA ARG A 421 -11.84 36.22 -40.85
C ARG A 421 -12.94 35.87 -39.86
N LYS A 422 -14.20 35.79 -40.32
CA LYS A 422 -15.35 35.39 -39.48
C LYS A 422 -15.11 34.06 -38.78
N HIS A 423 -14.61 33.04 -39.49
CA HIS A 423 -14.30 31.73 -38.91
C HIS A 423 -13.24 31.82 -37.79
N ASN A 424 -12.23 32.67 -37.95
CA ASN A 424 -11.20 32.89 -36.93
C ASN A 424 -11.76 33.66 -35.72
N GLU A 425 -12.59 34.68 -35.94
CA GLU A 425 -13.29 35.44 -34.89
C GLU A 425 -14.21 34.51 -34.08
N ASP A 426 -15.06 33.72 -34.75
CA ASP A 426 -15.88 32.64 -34.18
C ASP A 426 -15.05 31.66 -33.33
N SER A 427 -13.87 31.27 -33.82
CA SER A 427 -13.00 30.31 -33.15
C SER A 427 -12.34 30.91 -31.89
N VAL A 428 -12.04 32.21 -31.90
CA VAL A 428 -11.54 32.96 -30.74
C VAL A 428 -12.63 33.14 -29.69
N LEU A 429 -13.85 33.50 -30.10
CA LEU A 429 -15.00 33.62 -29.19
C LEU A 429 -15.30 32.27 -28.49
N LYS A 430 -15.42 31.19 -29.27
CA LYS A 430 -15.63 29.82 -28.77
C LYS A 430 -14.45 29.30 -27.93
N LEU A 431 -13.29 29.95 -27.95
CA LEU A 431 -12.15 29.64 -27.08
C LEU A 431 -12.23 30.43 -25.76
N ASP A 432 -12.56 31.73 -25.81
CA ASP A 432 -12.69 32.52 -24.58
C ASP A 432 -13.88 32.06 -23.73
N GLU A 433 -15.04 31.72 -24.32
CA GLU A 433 -16.16 31.07 -23.61
C GLU A 433 -15.69 29.84 -22.79
N LYS A 434 -14.86 28.99 -23.41
CA LYS A 434 -14.30 27.79 -22.76
C LYS A 434 -13.28 28.14 -21.67
N LEU A 435 -12.54 29.24 -21.81
CA LEU A 435 -11.63 29.75 -20.79
C LEU A 435 -12.38 30.39 -19.62
N GLN A 436 -13.42 31.19 -19.89
CA GLN A 436 -14.32 31.74 -18.88
C GLN A 436 -15.03 30.63 -18.09
N ALA A 437 -15.61 29.64 -18.76
CA ALA A 437 -16.25 28.49 -18.10
C ALA A 437 -15.27 27.69 -17.22
N LYS A 438 -14.02 27.48 -17.69
CA LYS A 438 -12.95 26.87 -16.87
C LYS A 438 -12.59 27.73 -15.65
N ARG A 439 -12.41 29.04 -15.83
CA ARG A 439 -12.14 30.00 -14.73
C ARG A 439 -13.27 30.00 -13.70
N ALA A 440 -14.52 30.04 -14.13
CA ALA A 440 -15.70 29.98 -13.28
C ALA A 440 -15.78 28.66 -12.48
N ARG A 441 -15.54 27.51 -13.13
CA ARG A 441 -15.50 26.21 -12.44
C ARG A 441 -14.41 26.15 -11.37
N ILE A 442 -13.22 26.67 -11.65
CA ILE A 442 -12.10 26.73 -10.68
C ILE A 442 -12.43 27.70 -9.53
N ALA A 443 -13.08 28.83 -9.80
CA ALA A 443 -13.52 29.77 -8.75
C ALA A 443 -14.59 29.15 -7.84
N ALA A 444 -15.58 28.45 -8.41
CA ALA A 444 -16.64 27.77 -7.66
C ALA A 444 -16.09 26.61 -6.80
N GLU A 445 -15.14 25.84 -7.32
CA GLU A 445 -14.50 24.74 -6.57
C GLU A 445 -13.65 25.27 -5.40
N LYS A 446 -12.85 26.31 -5.63
CA LYS A 446 -12.13 27.02 -4.55
C LYS A 446 -13.07 27.62 -3.51
N ALA A 447 -14.21 28.17 -3.91
CA ALA A 447 -15.22 28.67 -2.99
C ALA A 447 -15.85 27.54 -2.15
N ARG A 448 -16.06 26.36 -2.74
CA ARG A 448 -16.54 25.15 -2.03
C ARG A 448 -15.53 24.68 -0.99
N ILE A 449 -14.25 24.55 -1.36
CA ILE A 449 -13.15 24.20 -0.44
C ILE A 449 -13.04 25.23 0.69
N ALA A 450 -13.08 26.53 0.38
CA ALA A 450 -13.02 27.58 1.40
C ALA A 450 -14.24 27.59 2.35
N ALA A 451 -15.39 27.05 1.95
CA ALA A 451 -16.54 26.84 2.82
C ALA A 451 -16.42 25.56 3.67
N GLU A 452 -15.90 24.47 3.08
CA GLU A 452 -15.57 23.22 3.78
C GLU A 452 -14.50 23.44 4.85
N GLU A 453 -13.41 24.14 4.53
CA GLU A 453 -12.39 24.54 5.51
C GLU A 453 -12.97 25.34 6.68
N LYS A 454 -13.90 26.27 6.43
CA LYS A 454 -14.54 27.08 7.47
C LYS A 454 -15.40 26.21 8.39
N ARG A 455 -16.12 25.23 7.85
CA ARG A 455 -16.88 24.24 8.65
C ARG A 455 -15.95 23.38 9.49
N VAL A 456 -14.92 22.77 8.89
CA VAL A 456 -13.95 21.93 9.60
C VAL A 456 -13.23 22.70 10.71
N LYS A 457 -12.83 23.96 10.46
CA LYS A 457 -12.21 24.82 11.49
C LYS A 457 -13.19 25.16 12.64
N PHE A 458 -14.46 25.36 12.35
CA PHE A 458 -15.51 25.59 13.35
C PHE A 458 -15.81 24.33 14.18
N GLU A 459 -15.92 23.17 13.53
CA GLU A 459 -16.10 21.86 14.18
C GLU A 459 -14.89 21.51 15.07
N GLN A 460 -13.66 21.73 14.58
CA GLN A 460 -12.43 21.58 15.38
C GLN A 460 -12.41 22.51 16.59
N MET A 461 -12.87 23.76 16.45
CA MET A 461 -12.97 24.71 17.56
C MET A 461 -14.01 24.28 18.61
N GLN A 462 -15.15 23.72 18.19
CA GLN A 462 -16.14 23.15 19.12
C GLN A 462 -15.61 21.90 19.83
N LEU A 463 -14.93 21.00 19.11
CA LEU A 463 -14.31 19.80 19.68
C LEU A 463 -13.18 20.16 20.65
N ALA A 464 -12.38 21.19 20.37
CA ALA A 464 -11.35 21.70 21.28
C ALA A 464 -11.95 22.30 22.57
N ALA A 465 -13.05 23.07 22.46
CA ALA A 465 -13.77 23.57 23.62
C ALA A 465 -14.35 22.42 24.48
N GLY A 466 -14.90 21.39 23.83
CA GLY A 466 -15.35 20.16 24.49
C GLY A 466 -14.21 19.41 25.20
N ALA A 467 -13.05 19.27 24.55
CA ALA A 467 -11.86 18.65 25.13
C ALA A 467 -11.37 19.40 26.37
N SER A 468 -11.24 20.73 26.32
CA SER A 468 -10.85 21.56 27.46
C SER A 468 -11.79 21.36 28.66
N ALA A 469 -13.10 21.34 28.43
CA ALA A 469 -14.10 21.13 29.48
C ALA A 469 -14.11 19.68 30.05
N VAL A 470 -13.59 18.70 29.31
CA VAL A 470 -13.36 17.33 29.80
C VAL A 470 -12.06 17.24 30.60
N GLU A 471 -10.99 17.91 30.16
CA GLU A 471 -9.71 17.96 30.88
C GLU A 471 -9.83 18.70 32.22
N GLU A 472 -10.54 19.83 32.28
CA GLU A 472 -10.83 20.51 33.55
C GLU A 472 -11.55 19.60 34.56
N LYS A 473 -12.56 18.85 34.10
CA LYS A 473 -13.28 17.87 34.95
C LYS A 473 -12.34 16.77 35.42
N ARG A 474 -11.50 16.21 34.53
CA ARG A 474 -10.49 15.20 34.84
C ARG A 474 -9.46 15.70 35.86
N PHE A 475 -8.95 16.93 35.73
CA PHE A 475 -8.06 17.55 36.71
C PHE A 475 -8.77 17.82 38.05
N GLY A 476 -10.05 18.22 38.03
CA GLY A 476 -10.88 18.35 39.22
C GLY A 476 -11.10 17.03 39.95
N GLU A 477 -11.30 15.93 39.22
CA GLU A 477 -11.43 14.58 39.79
C GLU A 477 -10.11 14.03 40.33
N LEU A 478 -8.99 14.27 39.65
CA LEU A 478 -7.65 13.93 40.14
C LEU A 478 -7.33 14.69 41.44
N ARG A 479 -7.63 16.00 41.51
CA ARG A 479 -7.50 16.79 42.76
C ARG A 479 -8.37 16.23 43.88
N LYS A 480 -9.64 15.88 43.61
CA LYS A 480 -10.54 15.22 44.57
C LYS A 480 -10.01 13.83 44.98
N GLY A 481 -9.35 13.10 44.07
CA GLY A 481 -8.65 11.85 44.34
C GLY A 481 -7.52 12.03 45.35
N ALA A 482 -6.58 12.94 45.07
CA ALA A 482 -5.46 13.25 45.96
C ALA A 482 -5.93 13.74 47.35
N MET A 483 -7.00 14.53 47.43
CA MET A 483 -7.60 14.93 48.72
C MET A 483 -8.15 13.74 49.52
N ARG A 484 -8.81 12.77 48.86
CA ARG A 484 -9.27 11.53 49.51
C ARG A 484 -8.09 10.70 49.99
N GLU A 485 -7.07 10.52 49.17
CA GLU A 485 -5.86 9.76 49.52
C GLU A 485 -5.09 10.39 50.69
N ALA A 486 -4.91 11.72 50.69
CA ALA A 486 -4.31 12.44 51.80
C ALA A 486 -5.10 12.24 53.11
N LYS A 487 -6.44 12.31 53.06
CA LYS A 487 -7.32 12.06 54.23
C LYS A 487 -7.25 10.62 54.72
N VAL A 488 -7.15 9.63 53.82
CA VAL A 488 -6.93 8.22 54.18
C VAL A 488 -5.53 8.02 54.78
N SER A 489 -4.50 8.63 54.22
CA SER A 489 -3.12 8.58 54.75
C SER A 489 -3.04 9.21 56.16
N GLN A 490 -3.69 10.36 56.37
CA GLN A 490 -3.75 11.03 57.67
C GLN A 490 -4.50 10.19 58.71
N THR A 491 -5.68 9.64 58.38
CA THR A 491 -6.44 8.79 59.30
C THR A 491 -5.74 7.45 59.60
N GLN A 492 -5.00 6.88 58.65
CA GLN A 492 -4.13 5.72 58.91
C GLN A 492 -2.95 6.09 59.82
N LYS A 493 -2.31 7.26 59.66
CA LYS A 493 -1.24 7.74 60.55
C LYS A 493 -1.75 7.94 61.99
N LEU A 494 -2.91 8.56 62.16
CA LEU A 494 -3.57 8.71 63.47
C LEU A 494 -3.87 7.37 64.12
N ARG A 495 -4.48 6.41 63.39
CA ARG A 495 -4.72 5.05 63.90
C ARG A 495 -3.43 4.32 64.29
N ARG A 496 -2.33 4.49 63.53
CA ARG A 496 -1.01 3.95 63.90
C ARG A 496 -0.47 4.59 65.18
N GLN A 497 -0.63 5.90 65.37
CA GLN A 497 -0.26 6.60 66.60
C GLN A 497 -1.10 6.10 67.79
N GLU A 498 -2.42 5.98 67.66
CA GLU A 498 -3.27 5.39 68.71
C GLU A 498 -2.83 3.99 69.12
N ILE A 499 -2.49 3.12 68.15
CA ILE A 499 -1.99 1.77 68.42
C ILE A 499 -0.66 1.84 69.18
N LEU A 500 0.28 2.71 68.77
CA LEU A 500 1.55 2.90 69.47
C LEU A 500 1.37 3.43 70.90
N PHE A 501 0.44 4.36 71.13
CA PHE A 501 0.10 4.82 72.48
C PHE A 501 -0.49 3.68 73.33
N LYS A 502 -1.49 2.95 72.81
CA LYS A 502 -2.11 1.80 73.49
C LYS A 502 -1.10 0.66 73.77
N THR A 503 -0.07 0.50 72.94
CA THR A 503 1.04 -0.43 73.21
C THR A 503 1.95 0.10 74.33
N LYS A 504 2.37 1.37 74.30
CA LYS A 504 3.17 1.98 75.37
C LYS A 504 2.45 1.98 76.73
N GLU A 505 1.13 2.20 76.75
CA GLU A 505 0.32 2.09 77.97
C GLU A 505 0.33 0.67 78.55
N LYS A 506 0.29 -0.35 77.69
CA LYS A 506 0.43 -1.76 78.11
C LYS A 506 1.83 -2.06 78.62
N GLU A 507 2.88 -1.59 77.93
CA GLU A 507 4.28 -1.73 78.38
C GLU A 507 4.49 -1.10 79.76
N VAL A 508 4.03 0.14 79.97
CA VAL A 508 4.11 0.83 81.27
C VAL A 508 3.27 0.13 82.35
N ARG A 509 2.11 -0.46 82.00
CA ARG A 509 1.33 -1.28 82.94
C ARG A 509 2.10 -2.54 83.35
N ILE A 510 2.63 -3.29 82.38
CA ILE A 510 3.45 -4.49 82.61
C ILE A 510 4.68 -4.16 83.45
N GLN A 511 5.38 -3.04 83.17
CA GLN A 511 6.51 -2.59 84.00
C GLN A 511 6.09 -2.29 85.44
N LYS A 512 4.97 -1.58 85.66
CA LYS A 512 4.44 -1.30 87.00
C LYS A 512 4.02 -2.57 87.73
N ASP A 513 3.40 -3.53 87.06
CA ASP A 513 2.95 -4.77 87.68
C ASP A 513 4.12 -5.73 87.97
N ASN A 514 5.15 -5.75 87.11
CA ASN A 514 6.43 -6.41 87.41
C ASN A 514 7.16 -5.75 88.59
N GLN A 515 7.16 -4.42 88.71
CA GLN A 515 7.71 -3.70 89.86
C GLN A 515 6.94 -3.99 91.16
N LYS A 516 5.60 -4.10 91.11
CA LYS A 516 4.81 -4.58 92.25
C LYS A 516 5.17 -6.01 92.62
N ALA A 517 5.35 -6.90 91.64
CA ALA A 517 5.73 -8.28 91.87
C ALA A 517 7.12 -8.39 92.53
N THR A 518 8.13 -7.65 92.07
CA THR A 518 9.46 -7.66 92.72
C THR A 518 9.43 -7.01 94.10
N GLN A 519 8.64 -5.95 94.33
CA GLN A 519 8.43 -5.38 95.67
C GLN A 519 7.68 -6.35 96.60
N LYS A 520 6.69 -7.08 96.11
CA LYS A 520 5.98 -8.13 96.87
C LYS A 520 6.94 -9.25 97.23
N ASN A 521 7.68 -9.80 96.26
CA ASN A 521 8.65 -10.85 96.50
C ASN A 521 9.75 -10.41 97.48
N LYS A 522 10.20 -9.14 97.44
CA LYS A 522 11.13 -8.58 98.43
C LYS A 522 10.49 -8.49 99.82
N ARG A 523 9.22 -8.07 99.94
CA ARG A 523 8.49 -8.02 101.22
C ARG A 523 8.27 -9.41 101.80
N ASP A 524 7.88 -10.38 100.97
CA ASP A 524 7.62 -11.75 101.40
C ASP A 524 8.94 -12.46 101.78
N PHE A 525 10.04 -12.18 101.08
CA PHE A 525 11.39 -12.60 101.47
C PHE A 525 11.85 -11.99 102.79
N LEU A 526 11.65 -10.67 102.98
CA LEU A 526 12.00 -10.01 104.25
C LEU A 526 11.19 -10.58 105.42
N LYS A 527 9.89 -10.80 105.26
CA LYS A 527 9.08 -11.50 106.27
C LYS A 527 9.63 -12.88 106.60
N ALA A 528 9.91 -13.72 105.61
CA ALA A 528 10.48 -15.06 105.84
C ALA A 528 11.87 -15.01 106.50
N TYR A 529 12.65 -13.95 106.25
CA TYR A 529 13.92 -13.69 106.92
C TYR A 529 13.71 -13.26 108.38
N ASP A 530 12.83 -12.30 108.64
CA ASP A 530 12.50 -11.78 109.98
C ASP A 530 11.85 -12.88 110.84
N GLU A 531 10.97 -13.71 110.26
CA GLU A 531 10.41 -14.92 110.87
C GLU A 531 11.53 -15.90 111.26
N LYS A 532 12.48 -16.17 110.36
CA LYS A 532 13.63 -17.04 110.64
C LYS A 532 14.55 -16.48 111.72
N VAL A 533 14.79 -15.16 111.75
CA VAL A 533 15.56 -14.50 112.82
C VAL A 533 14.81 -14.54 114.16
N SER A 534 13.47 -14.40 114.16
CA SER A 534 12.68 -14.55 115.38
C SER A 534 12.68 -15.99 115.90
N GLN A 535 12.66 -17.00 115.02
CA GLN A 535 12.83 -18.41 115.40
C GLN A 535 14.23 -18.69 115.97
N LEU A 536 15.30 -18.17 115.35
CA LEU A 536 16.67 -18.33 115.84
C LEU A 536 16.87 -17.64 117.20
N THR A 537 16.39 -16.41 117.37
CA THR A 537 16.49 -15.69 118.65
C THR A 537 15.60 -16.29 119.74
N LEU A 538 14.47 -16.94 119.39
CA LEU A 538 13.70 -17.76 120.32
C LEU A 538 14.47 -19.02 120.72
N GLN A 539 15.13 -19.71 119.78
CA GLN A 539 15.99 -20.87 120.07
C GLN A 539 17.18 -20.50 120.96
N GLU A 540 17.82 -19.35 120.72
CA GLU A 540 18.89 -18.82 121.58
C GLU A 540 18.37 -18.45 122.98
N ARG A 541 17.22 -17.79 123.10
CA ARG A 541 16.58 -17.53 124.40
C ARG A 541 16.28 -18.81 125.15
N ASN A 542 15.62 -19.78 124.51
CA ASN A 542 15.31 -21.07 125.12
C ASN A 542 16.59 -21.82 125.54
N ARG A 543 17.65 -21.76 124.72
CA ARG A 543 18.96 -22.32 125.09
C ARG A 543 19.56 -21.61 126.31
N VAL A 544 19.54 -20.28 126.36
CA VAL A 544 20.04 -19.50 127.50
C VAL A 544 19.19 -19.76 128.76
N GLU A 545 17.89 -19.95 128.64
CA GLU A 545 17.02 -20.36 129.74
C GLU A 545 17.33 -21.78 130.23
N ILE A 546 17.59 -22.74 129.33
CA ILE A 546 18.04 -24.09 129.68
C ILE A 546 19.42 -24.06 130.35
N GLU A 547 20.37 -23.25 129.84
CA GLU A 547 21.67 -23.06 130.49
C GLU A 547 21.54 -22.36 131.85
N LEU A 548 20.57 -21.46 132.04
CA LEU A 548 20.27 -20.82 133.33
C LEU A 548 19.56 -21.77 134.30
N GLN A 549 18.68 -22.64 133.83
CA GLN A 549 18.07 -23.72 134.61
C GLN A 549 19.14 -24.70 135.06
N ALA A 550 19.95 -25.25 134.16
CA ALA A 550 21.06 -26.14 134.50
C ALA A 550 22.07 -25.50 135.48
N LYS A 551 22.33 -24.18 135.38
CA LYS A 551 23.15 -23.45 136.38
C LYS A 551 22.44 -23.29 137.74
N ARG A 552 21.13 -23.08 137.76
CA ARG A 552 20.33 -23.06 139.00
C ARG A 552 20.28 -24.44 139.65
N ASP A 553 20.09 -25.50 138.87
CA ASP A 553 20.03 -26.89 139.32
C ASP A 553 21.40 -27.40 139.80
N LEU A 554 22.49 -26.92 139.19
CA LEU A 554 23.84 -27.12 139.72
C LEU A 554 24.03 -26.40 141.07
N VAL A 555 23.54 -25.16 141.21
CA VAL A 555 23.65 -24.41 142.48
C VAL A 555 22.74 -24.99 143.57
N THR A 556 21.56 -25.52 143.26
CA THR A 556 20.70 -26.19 144.24
C THR A 556 21.24 -27.55 144.64
N SER A 557 21.81 -28.33 143.70
CA SER A 557 22.49 -29.58 144.03
C SER A 557 23.79 -29.37 144.81
N GLN A 558 24.57 -28.31 144.52
CA GLN A 558 25.71 -27.89 145.34
C GLN A 558 25.28 -27.50 146.75
N ARG A 559 24.23 -26.68 146.92
CA ARG A 559 23.71 -26.32 148.25
C ARG A 559 23.13 -27.52 149.00
N ALA A 560 22.51 -28.47 148.31
CA ALA A 560 22.05 -29.73 148.90
C ALA A 560 23.24 -30.56 149.40
N PHE A 561 24.30 -30.69 148.58
CA PHE A 561 25.54 -31.36 148.97
C PHE A 561 26.25 -30.67 150.14
N GLU A 562 26.36 -29.33 150.12
CA GLU A 562 26.88 -28.54 151.24
C GLU A 562 26.05 -28.77 152.52
N SER A 563 24.72 -28.82 152.42
CA SER A 563 23.85 -29.10 153.58
C SER A 563 24.01 -30.53 154.11
N HIS A 564 24.27 -31.52 153.25
CA HIS A 564 24.61 -32.89 153.64
C HIS A 564 25.96 -32.95 154.34
N LEU A 565 26.97 -32.26 153.78
CA LEU A 565 28.32 -32.21 154.34
C LEU A 565 28.34 -31.52 155.71
N ILE A 566 27.55 -30.45 155.88
CA ILE A 566 27.37 -29.76 157.17
C ILE A 566 26.66 -30.68 158.18
N ALA A 567 25.68 -31.49 157.76
CA ALA A 567 25.04 -32.48 158.63
C ALA A 567 26.02 -33.58 159.07
N GLU A 568 26.79 -34.16 158.15
CA GLU A 568 27.80 -35.19 158.45
C GLU A 568 28.94 -34.67 159.33
N GLN A 569 29.38 -33.43 159.14
CA GLN A 569 30.40 -32.79 159.99
C GLN A 569 29.88 -32.45 161.40
N HIS A 570 28.57 -32.31 161.59
CA HIS A 570 27.98 -32.04 162.90
C HIS A 570 27.85 -33.27 163.82
N GLU A 571 27.98 -34.49 163.28
CA GLU A 571 27.70 -35.73 164.03
C GLU A 571 28.92 -36.30 164.78
N LYS A 572 30.13 -35.75 164.59
CA LYS A 572 31.37 -36.22 165.26
C LYS A 572 32.19 -35.07 165.86
N THR A 573 32.56 -35.22 167.14
CA THR A 573 33.42 -34.36 167.98
C THR A 573 32.81 -33.12 168.67
N TRP A 574 32.07 -33.40 169.76
CA TRP A 574 32.36 -32.96 171.14
C TRP A 574 32.39 -31.44 171.53
N LYS A 575 31.46 -31.05 172.44
CA LYS A 575 31.49 -29.80 173.27
C LYS A 575 32.42 -29.96 174.49
N PRO A 576 33.22 -28.96 174.95
CA PRO A 576 32.65 -27.88 175.78
C PRO A 576 33.42 -26.52 175.79
N GLY A 577 32.88 -25.50 176.48
CA GLY A 577 33.68 -24.36 176.97
C GLY A 577 32.95 -23.01 177.05
N ASP A 578 32.49 -22.62 178.25
CA ASP A 578 31.91 -21.29 178.50
C ASP A 578 32.92 -20.14 178.43
N ARG A 579 32.56 -19.04 177.76
CA ARG A 579 32.94 -17.68 178.16
C ARG A 579 31.77 -16.71 177.95
N SER A 580 31.71 -15.70 178.83
CA SER A 580 30.54 -14.84 179.00
C SER A 580 30.73 -13.41 178.44
N LYS A 581 29.59 -12.75 178.14
CA LYS A 581 29.38 -11.28 178.09
C LYS A 581 30.05 -10.44 176.99
N SER A 582 29.30 -10.18 175.91
CA SER A 582 29.02 -8.86 175.28
C SER A 582 27.80 -9.07 174.34
N GLY A 583 26.81 -8.18 174.13
CA GLY A 583 26.84 -6.72 174.00
C GLY A 583 27.26 -6.36 172.55
N TYR A 584 26.47 -5.73 171.67
CA TYR A 584 25.23 -4.94 171.78
C TYR A 584 24.29 -5.27 170.58
N LYS A 585 22.96 -5.29 170.72
CA LYS A 585 21.97 -4.20 170.54
C LYS A 585 21.95 -3.48 169.17
N THR A 586 20.74 -3.20 168.67
CA THR A 586 20.37 -2.96 167.27
C THR A 586 20.49 -1.51 166.78
N ILE A 587 20.75 -1.32 165.48
CA ILE A 587 21.00 0.01 164.86
C ILE A 587 19.73 0.86 164.72
N SER A 588 18.55 0.25 164.57
CA SER A 588 17.27 0.97 164.48
C SER A 588 16.96 1.82 165.71
N GLU A 589 17.36 1.38 166.91
CA GLU A 589 17.21 2.13 168.16
C GLU A 589 18.29 3.24 168.31
N ARG A 590 19.31 3.27 167.44
CA ARG A 590 20.55 4.04 167.66
C ARG A 590 20.68 5.32 166.82
N LEU A 591 19.75 5.56 165.90
CA LEU A 591 19.72 6.78 165.07
C LEU A 591 18.59 7.74 165.45
N GLU A 592 17.62 7.31 166.26
CA GLU A 592 16.59 8.21 166.81
C GLU A 592 17.05 8.84 168.13
N GLU A 593 17.72 8.10 169.03
CA GLU A 593 18.35 8.68 170.24
C GLU A 593 19.58 9.58 169.95
N GLN A 594 20.17 9.51 168.74
CA GLN A 594 21.35 10.30 168.35
C GLN A 594 21.11 11.29 167.19
N ALA A 595 20.13 12.19 167.34
CA ALA A 595 20.27 13.56 166.81
C ALA A 595 19.33 14.63 167.42
N GLU A 596 18.30 14.28 168.21
CA GLU A 596 17.60 15.29 169.01
C GLU A 596 18.57 16.01 169.99
N GLN A 597 19.70 15.36 170.31
CA GLN A 597 20.84 15.94 171.04
C GLN A 597 21.68 16.98 170.27
N LEU A 598 21.45 17.19 168.95
CA LEU A 598 22.19 18.18 168.13
C LEU A 598 21.37 19.43 167.78
N MET A 599 20.13 19.55 168.25
CA MET A 599 19.29 20.77 168.10
C MET A 599 19.06 21.50 169.44
N ALA A 600 19.90 21.23 170.45
CA ALA A 600 19.72 21.71 171.83
C ALA A 600 20.97 22.34 172.50
N ASN A 601 22.05 22.61 171.74
CA ASN A 601 23.12 23.56 172.06
C ASN A 601 23.60 24.14 170.71
N CYS A 602 23.56 25.43 170.39
CA CYS A 602 23.91 26.67 171.10
C CYS A 602 25.42 26.89 171.32
N GLU A 603 25.89 27.94 170.64
CA GLU A 603 26.93 28.90 171.03
C GLU A 603 28.43 28.50 171.01
N ILE A 604 29.19 29.39 170.34
CA ILE A 604 30.67 29.52 170.22
C ILE A 604 31.35 28.55 169.24
#